data_AF-K6UF40-F1
#
_entry.id   AF-K6UF40-F1
#
_cell.length_a   1.000
_cell.length_b   1.000
_cell.length_c   1.000
_cell.angle_alpha   90.00
_cell.angle_beta   90.00
_cell.angle_gamma   90.00
#
_symmetry.space_group_name_H-M   'P 1'
#
loop_
_entity.id
_entity.type
_entity.pdbx_description
1 polymer ?
#
loop_
_entity_poly.entity_id
_entity_poly.type
_entity_poly.pdbx_seq_one_letter_code
_entity_poly.pdbx_strand_id
1 'polypeptide(L)'
;EQQEENNLPSTKIYEAFDGSTHSIGCGSSTEWKQILYRFTYFRKYRDIIERGLCYARLITKADEPLYNELCPFLFYWIVHKIKENLEGDQYIQATTTVHNLLQKLKPRWNCSKIYSSMGEHIFKKSKELFDYNYNWRVLTKQGGKNKYCCTANCRDSLRTAADAYRTLESVCGGDEGTPYCGEFNTKRNQWNPKELPELNCYEEKQHKNCITGAYLYQQLHK
;
A
#
# COMPACT_ATOMS: atom_id res chain seq x y z
N GLU A 1 -13.60 17.85 -14.47
CA GLU A 1 -12.18 17.49 -14.71
C GLU A 1 -11.21 17.88 -13.56
N GLN A 2 -11.67 18.39 -12.41
CA GLN A 2 -10.76 18.79 -11.29
C GLN A 2 -10.47 17.71 -10.23
N GLN A 3 -10.99 16.48 -10.36
CA GLN A 3 -10.82 15.43 -9.33
C GLN A 3 -9.52 14.62 -9.47
N GLU A 4 -8.94 14.46 -10.67
CA GLU A 4 -7.74 13.62 -10.88
C GLU A 4 -6.42 14.25 -10.40
N GLU A 5 -6.33 15.57 -10.28
CA GLU A 5 -5.13 16.26 -9.80
C GLU A 5 -4.90 16.10 -8.28
N ASN A 6 -5.92 15.64 -7.53
CA ASN A 6 -5.88 15.59 -6.06
C ASN A 6 -5.80 14.17 -5.49
N ASN A 7 -5.45 13.14 -6.25
CA ASN A 7 -5.28 11.79 -5.69
C ASN A 7 -3.81 11.51 -5.34
N LEU A 8 -3.60 10.86 -4.18
CA LEU A 8 -2.28 10.35 -3.79
C LEU A 8 -1.74 9.36 -4.83
N PRO A 9 -0.41 9.30 -5.04
CA PRO A 9 0.19 8.32 -5.95
C PRO A 9 -0.29 6.89 -5.74
N SER A 10 -0.37 6.43 -4.48
CA SER A 10 -0.93 5.12 -4.09
C SER A 10 -2.40 4.96 -4.49
N THR A 11 -3.24 5.98 -4.27
CA THR A 11 -4.65 5.97 -4.67
C THR A 11 -4.81 5.74 -6.16
N LYS A 12 -4.03 6.45 -6.99
CA LYS A 12 -4.06 6.29 -8.45
C LYS A 12 -3.71 4.87 -8.89
N ILE A 13 -2.81 4.20 -8.19
CA ILE A 13 -2.44 2.80 -8.46
C ILE A 13 -3.60 1.85 -8.14
N TYR A 14 -4.25 2.03 -6.99
CA TYR A 14 -5.42 1.22 -6.63
C TYR A 14 -6.60 1.43 -7.59
N GLU A 15 -6.85 2.68 -7.99
CA GLU A 15 -7.85 3.03 -9.00
C GLU A 15 -7.53 2.38 -10.35
N ALA A 16 -6.26 2.32 -10.75
CA ALA A 16 -5.84 1.63 -11.97
C ALA A 16 -6.11 0.12 -11.93
N PHE A 17 -5.92 -0.53 -10.78
CA PHE A 17 -6.30 -1.93 -10.62
C PHE A 17 -7.83 -2.13 -10.69
N ASP A 18 -8.59 -1.21 -10.08
CA ASP A 18 -10.06 -1.27 -10.05
C ASP A 18 -10.68 -1.04 -11.43
N GLY A 19 -10.15 -0.05 -12.15
CA GLY A 19 -10.59 0.34 -13.49
C GLY A 19 -10.04 -0.52 -14.62
N SER A 20 -9.16 -1.48 -14.34
CA SER A 20 -8.60 -2.35 -15.36
C SER A 20 -9.69 -3.13 -16.09
N THR A 21 -9.82 -2.87 -17.39
CA THR A 21 -10.64 -3.63 -18.34
C THR A 21 -9.81 -4.67 -19.11
N HIS A 22 -8.50 -4.70 -18.87
CA HIS A 22 -7.55 -5.46 -19.69
C HIS A 22 -7.60 -6.95 -19.34
N SER A 23 -8.29 -7.73 -20.18
CA SER A 23 -8.33 -9.20 -20.12
C SER A 23 -7.61 -9.88 -21.29
N ILE A 24 -7.32 -9.13 -22.37
CA ILE A 24 -6.78 -9.68 -23.63
C ILE A 24 -5.27 -9.86 -23.50
N GLY A 25 -4.74 -11.02 -23.90
CA GLY A 25 -3.29 -11.30 -23.88
C GLY A 25 -2.71 -11.64 -22.50
N CYS A 26 -3.48 -11.46 -21.45
CA CYS A 26 -3.21 -12.06 -20.16
C CYS A 26 -3.59 -13.54 -20.22
N GLY A 27 -2.70 -14.33 -20.84
CA GLY A 27 -2.86 -15.79 -20.93
C GLY A 27 -3.27 -16.29 -19.56
N SER A 28 -4.48 -16.85 -19.49
CA SER A 28 -5.09 -17.30 -18.25
C SER A 28 -4.12 -18.27 -17.61
N SER A 29 -3.31 -17.83 -16.66
CA SER A 29 -2.45 -18.79 -16.00
C SER A 29 -3.40 -19.65 -15.17
N THR A 30 -3.49 -20.92 -15.56
CA THR A 30 -4.24 -21.95 -14.85
C THR A 30 -3.90 -21.90 -13.34
N GLU A 31 -2.69 -21.46 -13.02
CA GLU A 31 -2.11 -21.33 -11.68
C GLU A 31 -2.90 -20.39 -10.74
N TRP A 32 -3.18 -19.13 -11.11
CA TRP A 32 -3.93 -18.26 -10.20
C TRP A 32 -5.42 -18.60 -10.20
N LYS A 33 -5.96 -19.08 -11.33
CA LYS A 33 -7.36 -19.51 -11.40
C LYS A 33 -7.62 -20.63 -10.39
N GLN A 34 -6.73 -21.61 -10.29
CA GLN A 34 -6.85 -22.66 -9.28
C GLN A 34 -6.91 -22.09 -7.84
N ILE A 35 -6.09 -21.10 -7.52
CA ILE A 35 -6.08 -20.49 -6.17
C ILE A 35 -7.34 -19.67 -5.92
N LEU A 36 -7.72 -18.79 -6.86
CA LEU A 36 -8.89 -17.92 -6.73
C LEU A 36 -10.20 -18.71 -6.67
N TYR A 37 -10.26 -19.87 -7.34
CA TYR A 37 -11.45 -20.72 -7.35
C TYR A 37 -11.55 -21.64 -6.13
N ARG A 38 -10.42 -21.94 -5.47
CA ARG A 38 -10.36 -22.80 -4.28
C ARG A 38 -11.02 -22.19 -3.05
N PHE A 39 -10.89 -20.88 -2.85
CA PHE A 39 -11.38 -20.22 -1.63
C PHE A 39 -12.63 -19.38 -1.89
N THR A 40 -13.60 -19.47 -0.99
CA THR A 40 -14.90 -18.80 -1.11
C THR A 40 -14.80 -17.29 -0.96
N TYR A 41 -13.88 -16.78 -0.13
CA TYR A 41 -13.70 -15.35 0.08
C TYR A 41 -13.26 -14.59 -1.18
N PHE A 42 -12.68 -15.27 -2.18
CA PHE A 42 -12.39 -14.68 -3.49
C PHE A 42 -13.60 -14.60 -4.42
N ARG A 43 -14.67 -15.39 -4.19
CA ARG A 43 -15.75 -15.65 -5.17
C ARG A 43 -16.33 -14.40 -5.80
N LYS A 44 -16.62 -13.38 -5.00
CA LYS A 44 -17.20 -12.10 -5.46
C LYS A 44 -16.21 -11.24 -6.27
N TYR A 45 -14.91 -11.43 -6.05
CA TYR A 45 -13.86 -10.53 -6.54
C TYR A 45 -12.93 -11.19 -7.58
N ARG A 46 -13.21 -12.41 -8.03
CA ARG A 46 -12.35 -13.16 -8.97
C ARG A 46 -12.05 -12.36 -10.22
N ASP A 47 -13.07 -11.88 -10.91
CA ASP A 47 -12.91 -11.21 -12.21
C ASP A 47 -12.12 -9.90 -12.09
N ILE A 48 -12.37 -9.12 -11.03
CA ILE A 48 -11.62 -7.88 -10.80
C ILE A 48 -10.18 -8.18 -10.44
N ILE A 49 -9.92 -9.17 -9.56
CA ILE A 49 -8.56 -9.60 -9.21
C ILE A 49 -7.80 -10.10 -10.44
N GLU A 50 -8.44 -10.91 -11.29
CA GLU A 50 -7.84 -11.38 -12.55
C GLU A 50 -7.44 -10.21 -13.44
N ARG A 51 -8.32 -9.23 -13.67
CA ARG A 51 -7.99 -8.03 -14.48
C ARG A 51 -6.90 -7.16 -13.85
N GLY A 52 -6.86 -7.04 -12.52
CA GLY A 52 -5.80 -6.33 -11.81
C GLY A 52 -4.43 -7.02 -11.95
N LEU A 53 -4.39 -8.35 -11.80
CA LEU A 53 -3.18 -9.15 -12.05
C LEU A 53 -2.71 -9.05 -13.51
N CYS A 54 -3.65 -8.97 -14.44
CA CYS A 54 -3.35 -8.77 -15.86
C CYS A 54 -2.77 -7.39 -16.15
N TYR A 55 -3.38 -6.33 -15.60
CA TYR A 55 -2.83 -4.98 -15.70
C TYR A 55 -1.41 -4.89 -15.15
N ALA A 56 -1.15 -5.53 -14.00
CA ALA A 56 0.18 -5.55 -13.42
C ALA A 56 1.24 -6.10 -14.39
N ARG A 57 0.91 -7.09 -15.23
CA ARG A 57 1.84 -7.66 -16.24
C ARG A 57 2.29 -6.66 -17.31
N LEU A 58 1.55 -5.58 -17.51
CA LEU A 58 1.91 -4.51 -18.44
C LEU A 58 2.94 -3.54 -17.85
N ILE A 59 3.09 -3.51 -16.52
CA ILE A 59 4.04 -2.64 -15.84
C ILE A 59 5.47 -3.17 -16.04
N THR A 60 6.35 -2.28 -16.47
CA THR A 60 7.74 -2.57 -16.82
C THR A 60 8.70 -1.74 -15.98
N LYS A 61 10.01 -1.99 -16.11
CA LYS A 61 11.05 -1.19 -15.45
C LYS A 61 11.02 0.30 -15.85
N ALA A 62 10.37 0.66 -16.96
CA ALA A 62 10.20 2.05 -17.35
C ALA A 62 9.23 2.81 -16.40
N ASP A 63 8.41 2.07 -15.65
CA ASP A 63 7.37 2.61 -14.76
C ASP A 63 7.85 2.77 -13.30
N GLU A 64 9.16 2.90 -13.07
CA GLU A 64 9.69 3.16 -11.73
C GLU A 64 9.14 4.47 -11.14
N PRO A 65 8.81 4.54 -9.83
CA PRO A 65 9.11 3.54 -8.81
C PRO A 65 8.04 2.45 -8.64
N LEU A 66 6.96 2.44 -9.43
CA LEU A 66 5.87 1.48 -9.29
C LEU A 66 6.34 0.05 -9.50
N TYR A 67 7.20 -0.19 -10.50
CA TYR A 67 7.72 -1.52 -10.82
C TYR A 67 8.26 -2.28 -9.60
N ASN A 68 9.07 -1.63 -8.76
CA ASN A 68 9.65 -2.26 -7.56
C ASN A 68 8.68 -2.44 -6.38
N GLU A 69 7.51 -1.81 -6.41
CA GLU A 69 6.51 -1.86 -5.33
C GLU A 69 5.19 -2.48 -5.77
N LEU A 70 5.13 -2.94 -7.02
CA LEU A 70 3.91 -3.48 -7.62
C LEU A 70 3.37 -4.69 -6.85
N CYS A 71 4.26 -5.53 -6.32
CA CYS A 71 3.85 -6.70 -5.54
C CYS A 71 3.23 -6.34 -4.18
N PRO A 72 3.84 -5.47 -3.35
CA PRO A 72 3.16 -4.86 -2.21
C PRO A 72 1.80 -4.24 -2.55
N PHE A 73 1.72 -3.48 -3.64
CA PHE A 73 0.46 -2.87 -4.08
C PHE A 73 -0.62 -3.91 -4.38
N LEU A 74 -0.30 -4.94 -5.18
CA LEU A 74 -1.20 -6.04 -5.47
C LEU A 74 -1.60 -6.80 -4.20
N PHE A 75 -0.65 -7.06 -3.29
CA PHE A 75 -0.90 -7.76 -2.05
C PHE A 75 -1.95 -7.03 -1.20
N TYR A 76 -1.71 -5.74 -0.93
CA TYR A 76 -2.63 -4.92 -0.15
C TYR A 76 -3.97 -4.75 -0.85
N TRP A 77 -3.98 -4.58 -2.17
CA TRP A 77 -5.19 -4.42 -2.95
C TRP A 77 -6.07 -5.68 -2.93
N ILE A 78 -5.50 -6.86 -3.22
CA ILE A 78 -6.24 -8.12 -3.27
C ILE A 78 -6.85 -8.44 -1.90
N VAL A 79 -6.05 -8.38 -0.82
CA VAL A 79 -6.55 -8.65 0.53
C VAL A 79 -7.62 -7.61 0.93
N HIS A 80 -7.43 -6.33 0.56
CA HIS A 80 -8.43 -5.30 0.82
C HIS A 80 -9.76 -5.56 0.10
N LYS A 81 -9.75 -6.10 -1.12
CA LYS A 81 -10.98 -6.45 -1.84
C LYS A 81 -11.78 -7.54 -1.13
N ILE A 82 -11.10 -8.57 -0.66
CA ILE A 82 -11.77 -9.73 -0.06
C ILE A 82 -12.12 -9.54 1.42
N LYS A 83 -11.64 -8.47 2.06
CA LYS A 83 -11.68 -8.28 3.53
C LYS A 83 -13.06 -8.40 4.15
N GLU A 84 -14.10 -7.90 3.48
CA GLU A 84 -15.50 -7.99 3.95
C GLU A 84 -16.06 -9.42 3.92
N ASN A 85 -15.37 -10.35 3.27
CA ASN A 85 -15.72 -11.77 3.23
C ASN A 85 -14.82 -12.61 4.15
N LEU A 86 -14.01 -11.98 5.02
CA LEU A 86 -13.11 -12.66 5.95
C LEU A 86 -13.69 -12.61 7.36
N GLU A 87 -13.71 -13.77 8.02
CA GLU A 87 -14.17 -13.94 9.40
C GLU A 87 -13.03 -14.46 10.28
N GLY A 88 -12.78 -13.80 11.42
CA GLY A 88 -11.79 -14.22 12.42
C GLY A 88 -10.41 -14.55 11.81
N ASP A 89 -9.95 -15.78 12.03
CA ASP A 89 -8.63 -16.26 11.59
C ASP A 89 -8.47 -16.35 10.06
N GLN A 90 -9.55 -16.16 9.29
CA GLN A 90 -9.48 -16.13 7.83
C GLN A 90 -8.58 -15.00 7.32
N TYR A 91 -8.35 -13.92 8.08
CA TYR A 91 -7.37 -12.88 7.70
C TYR A 91 -5.95 -13.43 7.55
N ILE A 92 -5.50 -14.26 8.50
CA ILE A 92 -4.18 -14.88 8.49
C ILE A 92 -4.06 -15.85 7.30
N GLN A 93 -5.12 -16.62 7.04
CA GLN A 93 -5.17 -17.54 5.90
C GLN A 93 -5.20 -16.81 4.56
N ALA A 94 -5.97 -15.73 4.46
CA ALA A 94 -6.11 -14.94 3.25
C ALA A 94 -4.82 -14.21 2.90
N THR A 95 -4.18 -13.53 3.87
CA THR A 95 -2.87 -12.88 3.64
C THR A 95 -1.80 -13.89 3.24
N THR A 96 -1.76 -15.06 3.88
CA THR A 96 -0.88 -16.17 3.46
C THR A 96 -1.18 -16.68 2.06
N THR A 97 -2.46 -16.81 1.70
CA THR A 97 -2.87 -17.28 0.38
C THR A 97 -2.49 -16.28 -0.71
N VAL A 98 -2.73 -14.99 -0.48
CA VAL A 98 -2.36 -13.91 -1.43
C VAL A 98 -0.84 -13.79 -1.53
N HIS A 99 -0.12 -13.91 -0.42
CA HIS A 99 1.35 -13.97 -0.44
C HIS A 99 1.85 -15.09 -1.36
N ASN A 100 1.36 -16.32 -1.14
CA ASN A 100 1.78 -17.49 -1.92
C ASN A 100 1.35 -17.40 -3.39
N LEU A 101 0.17 -16.83 -3.66
CA LEU A 101 -0.29 -16.54 -5.00
C LEU A 101 0.73 -15.65 -5.73
N LEU A 102 1.10 -14.51 -5.13
CA LEU A 102 2.00 -13.54 -5.76
C LEU A 102 3.43 -14.07 -5.94
N GLN A 103 3.95 -14.85 -4.98
CA GLN A 103 5.24 -15.52 -5.12
C GLN A 103 5.25 -16.51 -6.29
N LYS A 104 4.16 -17.28 -6.47
CA LYS A 104 4.04 -18.25 -7.56
C LYS A 104 3.98 -17.62 -8.94
N LEU A 105 3.59 -16.35 -9.05
CA LEU A 105 3.54 -15.66 -10.35
C LEU A 105 4.91 -15.50 -10.99
N LYS A 106 6.01 -15.74 -10.23
CA LYS A 106 7.40 -15.50 -10.63
C LYS A 106 7.51 -14.22 -11.44
N PRO A 107 6.96 -13.11 -10.92
CA PRO A 107 6.85 -11.92 -11.73
C PRO A 107 8.24 -11.35 -12.02
N ARG A 108 8.33 -10.54 -13.07
CA ARG A 108 9.57 -9.81 -13.37
C ARG A 108 9.87 -8.74 -12.31
N TRP A 109 8.85 -8.31 -11.55
CA TRP A 109 8.95 -7.33 -10.46
C TRP A 109 9.28 -7.98 -9.11
N ASN A 110 9.75 -7.16 -8.17
CA ASN A 110 10.17 -7.61 -6.86
C ASN A 110 8.96 -7.93 -5.94
N CYS A 111 8.91 -9.18 -5.43
CA CYS A 111 7.95 -9.64 -4.43
C CYS A 111 8.58 -9.96 -3.06
N SER A 112 9.76 -9.41 -2.74
CA SER A 112 10.42 -9.65 -1.45
C SER A 112 9.77 -8.91 -0.27
N LYS A 113 8.92 -7.91 -0.54
CA LYS A 113 8.33 -7.00 0.46
C LYS A 113 6.86 -7.27 0.75
N ILE A 114 6.44 -8.54 0.68
CA ILE A 114 5.11 -8.98 1.06
C ILE A 114 5.24 -10.05 2.13
N TYR A 115 4.28 -10.09 3.06
CA TYR A 115 4.41 -10.88 4.28
C TYR A 115 3.17 -11.77 4.45
N SER A 116 3.39 -13.04 4.77
CA SER A 116 2.31 -13.97 5.11
C SER A 116 1.86 -13.81 6.56
N SER A 117 0.78 -14.50 6.90
CA SER A 117 0.31 -14.66 8.29
C SER A 117 0.01 -13.34 9.03
N MET A 118 -0.42 -12.31 8.30
CA MET A 118 -0.84 -11.05 8.93
C MET A 118 -2.30 -11.12 9.34
N GLY A 119 -2.57 -10.88 10.63
CA GLY A 119 -3.93 -10.60 11.11
C GLY A 119 -4.43 -9.25 10.62
N GLU A 120 -5.74 -9.02 10.70
CA GLU A 120 -6.41 -7.80 10.21
C GLU A 120 -5.74 -6.52 10.70
N HIS A 121 -5.46 -6.45 11.99
CA HIS A 121 -4.92 -5.26 12.62
C HIS A 121 -3.53 -4.89 12.08
N ILE A 122 -2.61 -5.86 12.01
CA ILE A 122 -1.27 -5.67 11.43
C ILE A 122 -1.39 -5.31 9.95
N PHE A 123 -2.21 -6.04 9.20
CA PHE A 123 -2.42 -5.80 7.76
C PHE A 123 -2.90 -4.37 7.48
N LYS A 124 -3.89 -3.88 8.24
CA LYS A 124 -4.44 -2.54 8.07
C LYS A 124 -3.36 -1.48 8.32
N LYS A 125 -2.64 -1.60 9.43
CA LYS A 125 -1.61 -0.61 9.81
C LYS A 125 -0.40 -0.67 8.89
N SER A 126 0.00 -1.85 8.45
CA SER A 126 1.11 -2.00 7.50
C SER A 126 0.79 -1.38 6.14
N LYS A 127 -0.46 -1.53 5.67
CA LYS A 127 -0.94 -0.85 4.46
C LYS A 127 -0.90 0.67 4.60
N GLU A 128 -1.48 1.21 5.68
CA GLU A 128 -1.50 2.66 5.95
C GLU A 128 -0.09 3.27 5.92
N LEU A 129 0.87 2.59 6.56
CA LEU A 129 2.27 3.01 6.60
C LEU A 129 2.98 2.85 5.25
N PHE A 130 2.72 1.76 4.53
CA PHE A 130 3.27 1.52 3.20
C PHE A 130 2.82 2.59 2.20
N ASP A 131 1.52 2.88 2.16
CA ASP A 131 0.94 3.88 1.25
C ASP A 131 1.57 5.25 1.47
N TYR A 132 1.68 5.68 2.73
CA TYR A 132 2.30 6.95 3.07
C TYR A 132 3.77 7.02 2.65
N ASN A 133 4.57 6.00 2.95
CA ASN A 133 5.98 5.95 2.56
C ASN A 133 6.14 5.97 1.03
N TYR A 134 5.29 5.26 0.30
CA TYR A 134 5.28 5.30 -1.16
C TYR A 134 4.96 6.70 -1.68
N ASN A 135 3.87 7.29 -1.18
CA ASN A 135 3.43 8.63 -1.55
C ASN A 135 4.52 9.65 -1.30
N TRP A 136 5.07 9.68 -0.10
CA TRP A 136 6.16 10.56 0.28
C TRP A 136 7.34 10.45 -0.69
N ARG A 137 7.80 9.23 -0.97
CA ARG A 137 8.93 9.01 -1.89
C ARG A 137 8.65 9.48 -3.31
N VAL A 138 7.45 9.22 -3.84
CA VAL A 138 7.07 9.68 -5.20
C VAL A 138 7.00 11.20 -5.26
N LEU A 139 6.35 11.83 -4.27
CA LEU A 139 6.17 13.28 -4.21
C LEU A 139 7.50 14.02 -4.01
N THR A 140 8.40 13.48 -3.19
CA THR A 140 9.76 14.01 -3.00
C THR A 140 10.57 13.94 -4.31
N LYS A 141 10.49 12.82 -5.05
CA LYS A 141 11.16 12.70 -6.37
C LYS A 141 10.62 13.66 -7.42
N GLN A 142 9.35 14.06 -7.32
CA GLN A 142 8.74 15.07 -8.19
C GLN A 142 9.08 16.51 -7.77
N GLY A 143 10.05 16.69 -6.87
CA GLY A 143 10.58 18.00 -6.46
C GLY A 143 9.67 18.75 -5.48
N GLY A 144 8.76 18.06 -4.78
CA GLY A 144 7.85 18.68 -3.80
C GLY A 144 6.83 19.65 -4.41
N LYS A 145 6.77 19.82 -5.74
CA LYS A 145 5.88 20.77 -6.41
C LYS A 145 4.42 20.31 -6.51
N ASN A 146 3.98 19.40 -5.64
CA ASN A 146 2.64 18.87 -5.71
C ASN A 146 1.69 19.70 -4.84
N LYS A 147 0.72 20.37 -5.47
CA LYS A 147 -0.39 21.08 -4.82
C LYS A 147 -1.08 20.23 -3.75
N TYR A 148 -1.03 18.90 -3.92
CA TYR A 148 -1.63 17.94 -2.99
C TYR A 148 -1.03 17.98 -1.58
N CYS A 149 0.28 18.24 -1.45
CA CYS A 149 0.94 18.37 -0.14
C CYS A 149 0.29 19.45 0.74
N CYS A 150 -0.50 20.34 0.13
CA CYS A 150 -1.14 21.50 0.75
C CYS A 150 -2.61 21.26 1.11
N THR A 151 -3.12 20.05 0.86
CA THR A 151 -4.52 19.69 1.11
C THR A 151 -4.70 19.09 2.50
N ALA A 152 -5.93 19.13 3.01
CA ALA A 152 -6.32 18.41 4.23
C ALA A 152 -5.96 16.92 4.14
N ASN A 153 -6.11 16.33 2.96
CA ASN A 153 -5.87 14.92 2.72
C ASN A 153 -4.39 14.51 2.92
N CYS A 154 -3.42 15.40 2.65
CA CYS A 154 -2.02 15.13 2.95
C CYS A 154 -1.75 15.12 4.47
N ARG A 155 -2.34 16.06 5.22
CA ARG A 155 -2.25 16.08 6.68
C ARG A 155 -2.87 14.84 7.31
N ASP A 156 -4.03 14.43 6.80
CA ASP A 156 -4.69 13.21 7.26
C ASP A 156 -3.85 11.97 6.95
N SER A 157 -3.26 11.88 5.75
CA SER A 157 -2.35 10.78 5.39
C SER A 157 -1.16 10.66 6.35
N LEU A 158 -0.52 11.78 6.72
CA LEU A 158 0.56 11.81 7.70
C LEU A 158 0.09 11.39 9.10
N ARG A 159 -1.05 11.91 9.56
CA ARG A 159 -1.60 11.53 10.88
C ARG A 159 -1.91 10.04 10.93
N THR A 160 -2.59 9.52 9.91
CA THR A 160 -2.90 8.09 9.78
C THR A 160 -1.64 7.24 9.77
N ALA A 161 -0.60 7.66 9.05
CA ALA A 161 0.68 6.95 9.02
C ALA A 161 1.40 6.98 10.38
N ALA A 162 1.38 8.12 11.09
CA ALA A 162 1.97 8.25 12.42
C ALA A 162 1.24 7.36 13.44
N ASP A 163 -0.10 7.31 13.39
CA ASP A 163 -0.92 6.40 14.18
C ASP A 163 -0.60 4.93 13.87
N ALA A 164 -0.52 4.59 12.58
CA ALA A 164 -0.17 3.26 12.12
C ALA A 164 1.22 2.84 12.59
N TYR A 165 2.21 3.71 12.46
CA TYR A 165 3.57 3.47 12.94
C TYR A 165 3.60 3.20 14.45
N ARG A 166 2.97 4.04 15.28
CA ARG A 166 2.91 3.83 16.74
C ARG A 166 2.23 2.53 17.11
N THR A 167 1.15 2.21 16.40
CA THR A 167 0.42 0.97 16.60
C THR A 167 1.30 -0.23 16.29
N LEU A 168 2.00 -0.22 15.14
CA LEU A 168 2.93 -1.27 14.74
C LEU A 168 4.12 -1.37 15.70
N GLU A 169 4.65 -0.25 16.19
CA GLU A 169 5.71 -0.24 17.20
C GLU A 169 5.26 -0.92 18.50
N SER A 170 4.04 -0.65 18.96
CA SER A 170 3.49 -1.32 20.14
C SER A 170 3.24 -2.81 19.90
N VAL A 171 2.68 -3.18 18.75
CA VAL A 171 2.31 -4.58 18.45
C VAL A 171 3.53 -5.43 18.11
N CYS A 172 4.49 -4.90 17.37
CA CYS A 172 5.71 -5.60 16.96
C CYS A 172 6.86 -5.46 17.98
N GLY A 173 6.72 -4.60 19.00
CA GLY A 173 7.75 -4.37 20.01
C GLY A 173 7.88 -5.46 21.07
N GLY A 174 6.89 -6.34 21.20
CA GLY A 174 6.85 -7.42 22.20
C GLY A 174 7.15 -8.82 21.67
N ASP A 175 7.14 -9.04 20.35
CA ASP A 175 7.34 -10.37 19.76
C ASP A 175 7.76 -10.30 18.28
N GLU A 176 8.64 -11.21 17.84
CA GLU A 176 8.97 -11.45 16.43
C GLU A 176 7.86 -12.26 15.71
N GLY A 177 6.65 -12.32 16.27
CA GLY A 177 5.66 -13.34 15.95
C GLY A 177 5.18 -13.38 14.50
N THR A 178 5.38 -12.31 13.71
CA THR A 178 5.07 -12.30 12.27
C THR A 178 6.25 -11.86 11.41
N PRO A 179 6.38 -12.39 10.17
CA PRO A 179 7.41 -11.93 9.23
C PRO A 179 7.40 -10.42 8.99
N TYR A 180 6.22 -9.79 9.03
CA TYR A 180 6.10 -8.33 8.92
C TYR A 180 6.76 -7.61 10.09
N CYS A 181 6.51 -8.05 11.32
CA CYS A 181 7.11 -7.42 12.50
C CYS A 181 8.64 -7.54 12.51
N GLY A 182 9.17 -8.67 12.01
CA GLY A 182 10.61 -8.82 11.76
C GLY A 182 11.15 -7.70 10.86
N GLU A 183 10.57 -7.51 9.66
CA GLU A 183 11.01 -6.43 8.77
C GLU A 183 10.80 -5.04 9.42
N PHE A 184 9.62 -4.79 9.98
CA PHE A 184 9.30 -3.52 10.62
C PHE A 184 10.35 -3.13 11.67
N ASN A 185 10.77 -4.07 12.51
CA ASN A 185 11.79 -3.82 13.51
C ASN A 185 13.15 -3.48 12.89
N THR A 186 13.54 -4.12 11.78
CA THR A 186 14.78 -3.78 11.05
C THR A 186 14.72 -2.43 10.33
N LYS A 187 13.52 -2.00 9.90
CA LYS A 187 13.30 -0.77 9.12
C LYS A 187 12.69 0.37 9.91
N ARG A 188 12.53 0.20 11.23
CA ARG A 188 11.78 1.09 12.12
C ARG A 188 12.12 2.56 11.91
N ASN A 189 13.42 2.90 11.88
CA ASN A 189 13.86 4.28 11.68
C ASN A 189 13.55 4.81 10.26
N GLN A 190 13.66 3.95 9.23
CA GLN A 190 13.43 4.33 7.83
C GLN A 190 11.95 4.52 7.51
N TRP A 191 11.07 3.83 8.23
CA TRP A 191 9.63 3.88 8.00
C TRP A 191 8.90 4.84 8.93
N ASN A 192 9.59 5.41 9.92
CA ASN A 192 9.02 6.37 10.86
C ASN A 192 8.63 7.67 10.11
N PRO A 193 7.32 8.02 10.05
CA PRO A 193 6.87 9.23 9.36
C PRO A 193 7.50 10.52 9.86
N LYS A 194 8.01 10.55 11.11
CA LYS A 194 8.67 11.74 11.68
C LYS A 194 10.08 11.97 11.17
N GLU A 195 10.77 10.90 10.78
CA GLU A 195 12.14 10.98 10.28
C GLU A 195 12.16 11.36 8.79
N LEU A 196 10.99 11.40 8.15
CA LEU A 196 10.87 11.79 6.75
C LEU A 196 10.94 13.32 6.62
N PRO A 197 11.78 13.84 5.71
CA PRO A 197 11.80 15.26 5.37
C PRO A 197 10.41 15.82 5.05
N GLU A 198 10.20 17.08 5.43
CA GLU A 198 8.96 17.79 5.15
C GLU A 198 8.70 17.90 3.65
N LEU A 199 7.46 17.62 3.26
CA LEU A 199 7.00 17.89 1.90
C LEU A 199 6.66 19.38 1.81
N ASN A 200 7.53 20.15 1.17
CA ASN A 200 7.31 21.58 0.96
C ASN A 200 6.15 21.82 -0.01
N CYS A 201 5.37 22.86 0.28
CA CYS A 201 4.27 23.32 -0.55
C CYS A 201 4.71 24.49 -1.41
N TYR A 202 4.43 24.43 -2.72
CA TYR A 202 4.51 25.58 -3.60
C TYR A 202 3.10 25.99 -4.00
N GLU A 203 2.48 26.86 -3.21
CA GLU A 203 1.33 27.62 -3.70
C GLU A 203 1.85 28.72 -4.64
N GLU A 204 1.39 28.75 -5.89
CA GLU A 204 1.52 29.97 -6.70
C GLU A 204 0.73 31.07 -5.97
N LYS A 205 1.47 31.90 -5.24
CA LYS A 205 1.02 33.06 -4.44
C LYS A 205 0.17 32.73 -3.21
N GLN A 206 0.80 32.12 -2.20
CA GLN A 206 0.94 32.66 -0.83
C GLN A 206 1.71 31.64 0.03
N HIS A 207 2.77 32.09 0.70
CA HIS A 207 3.60 31.25 1.56
C HIS A 207 2.79 30.74 2.76
N LYS A 208 2.31 29.50 2.69
CA LYS A 208 1.90 28.71 3.87
C LYS A 208 2.63 27.38 3.85
N ASN A 209 3.61 27.26 4.75
CA ASN A 209 4.26 25.98 5.04
C ASN A 209 3.20 25.00 5.55
N CYS A 210 3.22 23.77 5.03
CA CYS A 210 2.40 22.71 5.62
C CYS A 210 2.97 22.28 6.98
N ILE A 211 2.06 21.89 7.86
CA ILE A 211 2.37 21.55 9.25
C ILE A 211 3.36 20.38 9.29
N THR A 212 4.42 20.56 10.08
CA THR A 212 5.55 19.64 10.19
C THR A 212 5.14 18.31 10.81
N GLY A 213 5.83 17.23 10.43
CA GLY A 213 5.69 15.91 11.08
C GLY A 213 6.00 15.95 12.58
N ALA A 214 6.87 16.88 13.00
CA ALA A 214 7.18 17.14 14.40
C ALA A 214 6.02 17.82 15.15
N TYR A 215 5.32 18.77 14.52
CA TYR A 215 4.27 19.58 15.15
C TYR A 215 2.95 18.81 15.34
N LEU A 216 2.55 17.98 14.36
CA LEU A 216 1.39 17.09 14.52
C LEU A 216 1.59 16.04 15.62
N TYR A 217 2.83 15.57 15.80
CA TYR A 217 3.14 14.65 16.90
C TYR A 217 2.99 15.32 18.27
N GLN A 218 3.46 16.56 18.43
CA GLN A 218 3.31 17.32 19.68
C GLN A 218 1.83 17.59 20.04
N GLN A 219 0.95 17.73 19.05
CA GLN A 219 -0.49 17.93 19.30
C GLN A 219 -1.24 16.64 19.67
N LEU A 220 -0.71 15.46 19.36
CA LEU A 220 -1.27 14.16 19.75
C LEU A 220 -0.80 13.69 21.13
N HIS A 221 0.04 14.48 21.81
CA HIS A 221 0.58 14.24 23.17
C HIS A 221 0.13 15.30 24.19
N LYS A 222 -1.00 15.96 23.93
CA LYS A 222 -1.73 16.78 24.91
C LYS A 222 -3.03 16.11 25.31
#